data_AF-A0A670IIG1-F1
#
_entry.id   AF-A0A670IIG1-F1
#
_cell.length_a   1.000
_cell.length_b   1.000
_cell.length_c   1.000
_cell.angle_alpha   90.00
_cell.angle_beta   90.00
_cell.angle_gamma   90.00
#
_symmetry.space_group_name_H-M   'P 1'
#
loop_
_entity.id
_entity.type
_entity.pdbx_description
1 polymer ?
#
loop_
_entity_poly.entity_id
_entity_poly.type
_entity_poly.pdbx_seq_one_letter_code
_entity_poly.pdbx_strand_id
1 'polypeptide(L)'
;MEGIAPRTTMVEDFEVAISQGQLADSMSHVLAKPLHFFNSTPLHIAVVGEPGSGKSSFINAMLGLRADDPRAAATGIQMTTVQVKDYPHPTLPQVILWDHPGRGMVDLNHFDFFVIVGSQRFRSTHSDLVREIQDMGKSFYFVRTKADLDLSAAKRQQPSDYSEKKTRKTSDLCEPACRDGLKL
;
A
#
# COMPACT_ATOMS: atom_id res chain seq x y z
N MET A 1 20.69 16.74 -18.60
CA MET A 1 20.56 16.16 -17.24
C MET A 1 19.68 17.11 -16.45
N GLU A 2 18.37 16.95 -16.51
CA GLU A 2 17.46 17.73 -15.67
C GLU A 2 17.27 16.99 -14.36
N GLY A 3 17.73 17.61 -13.27
CA GLY A 3 17.55 17.10 -11.92
C GLY A 3 16.11 17.29 -11.46
N ILE A 4 15.54 16.22 -10.90
CA ILE A 4 14.22 16.25 -10.27
C ILE A 4 14.27 17.23 -9.10
N ALA A 5 13.57 18.36 -9.22
CA ALA A 5 13.50 19.36 -8.17
C ALA A 5 12.77 18.79 -6.93
N PRO A 6 13.25 19.09 -5.71
CA PRO A 6 12.67 18.56 -4.48
C PRO A 6 11.24 19.07 -4.27
N ARG A 7 10.40 18.21 -3.68
CA ARG A 7 8.94 18.38 -3.46
C ARG A 7 8.54 19.73 -2.83
N THR A 8 9.44 20.36 -2.08
CA THR A 8 9.21 21.62 -1.36
C THR A 8 9.16 22.84 -2.27
N THR A 9 9.94 22.87 -3.35
CA THR A 9 10.07 24.07 -4.20
C THR A 9 8.86 24.30 -5.09
N MET A 10 8.10 23.25 -5.42
CA MET A 10 6.92 23.38 -6.30
C MET A 10 5.78 24.19 -5.68
N VAL A 11 5.54 24.02 -4.38
CA VAL A 11 4.47 24.74 -3.67
C VAL A 11 4.88 26.19 -3.48
N GLU A 12 6.14 26.43 -3.11
CA GLU A 12 6.72 27.76 -2.94
C GLU A 12 6.70 28.55 -4.27
N ASP A 13 7.14 27.95 -5.37
CA ASP A 13 7.13 28.59 -6.70
C ASP A 13 5.71 28.96 -7.15
N PHE A 14 4.72 28.13 -6.80
CA PHE A 14 3.31 28.40 -7.10
C PHE A 14 2.76 29.55 -6.25
N GLU A 15 3.05 29.57 -4.94
CA GLU A 15 2.66 30.66 -4.04
C GLU A 15 3.28 31.99 -4.46
N VAL A 16 4.55 31.99 -4.86
CA VAL A 16 5.24 33.16 -5.42
C VAL A 16 4.52 33.68 -6.67
N ALA A 17 4.19 32.80 -7.63
CA ALA A 17 3.51 33.21 -8.86
C ALA A 17 2.10 33.82 -8.59
N ILE A 18 1.36 33.26 -7.64
CA ILE A 18 0.05 33.81 -7.21
C ILE A 18 0.23 35.17 -6.54
N SER A 19 1.22 35.32 -5.67
CA SER A 19 1.52 36.58 -4.97
C SER A 19 1.91 37.72 -5.91
N GLN A 20 2.47 37.39 -7.07
CA GLN A 20 2.87 38.35 -8.11
C GLN A 20 1.77 38.65 -9.13
N GLY A 21 0.57 38.06 -8.98
CA GLY A 21 -0.55 38.27 -9.89
C GLY A 21 -0.36 37.62 -11.27
N GLN A 22 0.59 36.69 -11.40
CA GLN A 22 0.93 36.02 -12.66
C GLN A 22 0.04 34.80 -12.88
N LEU A 23 -1.26 35.02 -13.09
CA LEU A 23 -2.26 33.96 -13.27
C LEU A 23 -1.88 32.92 -14.34
N ALA A 24 -1.26 33.34 -15.44
CA ALA A 24 -0.82 32.43 -16.51
C ALA A 24 0.34 31.51 -16.07
N ASP A 25 1.30 32.04 -15.31
CA ASP A 25 2.42 31.28 -14.77
C ASP A 25 1.95 30.37 -13.63
N SER A 26 1.08 30.87 -12.75
CA SER A 26 0.42 30.07 -11.71
C SER A 26 -0.36 28.89 -12.30
N MET A 27 -1.15 29.11 -13.37
CA MET A 27 -1.86 28.04 -14.06
C MET A 27 -0.91 27.03 -14.70
N SER A 28 0.20 27.49 -15.28
CA SER A 28 1.24 26.61 -15.83
C SER A 28 1.90 25.77 -14.73
N HIS A 29 2.11 26.36 -13.55
CA HIS A 29 2.63 25.67 -12.37
C HIS A 29 1.63 24.67 -11.75
N VAL A 30 0.32 24.83 -11.92
CA VAL A 30 -0.70 23.87 -11.43
C VAL A 30 -0.97 22.76 -12.45
N LEU A 31 -1.02 23.10 -13.74
CA LEU A 31 -1.48 22.19 -14.79
C LEU A 31 -0.35 21.41 -15.46
N ALA A 32 0.82 22.02 -15.66
CA ALA A 32 1.90 21.36 -16.41
C ALA A 32 2.86 20.62 -15.47
N LYS A 33 3.26 21.23 -14.35
CA LYS A 33 4.34 20.71 -13.50
C LYS A 33 3.92 19.55 -12.59
N PRO A 34 2.83 19.63 -11.80
CA PRO A 34 2.33 18.51 -10.99
C PRO A 34 1.94 17.33 -11.85
N LEU A 35 1.20 17.55 -12.94
CA LEU A 35 0.80 16.47 -13.85
C LEU A 35 2.00 15.80 -14.51
N HIS A 36 2.99 16.57 -14.98
CA HIS A 36 4.21 16.01 -15.54
C HIS A 36 5.03 15.24 -14.50
N PHE A 37 5.15 15.77 -13.27
CA PHE A 37 5.84 15.13 -12.16
C PHE A 37 5.19 13.80 -11.74
N PHE A 38 3.85 13.77 -11.60
CA PHE A 38 3.09 12.54 -11.37
C PHE A 38 3.19 11.56 -12.56
N ASN A 39 3.45 12.07 -13.77
CA ASN A 39 3.66 11.26 -14.97
C ASN A 39 5.11 10.84 -15.22
N SER A 40 6.09 11.35 -14.47
CA SER A 40 7.52 11.09 -14.71
C SER A 40 8.21 10.30 -13.60
N THR A 41 7.63 10.24 -12.40
CA THR A 41 8.25 9.59 -11.25
C THR A 41 7.47 8.33 -10.88
N PRO A 42 8.06 7.13 -10.99
CA PRO A 42 7.40 5.89 -10.59
C PRO A 42 7.25 5.83 -9.07
N LEU A 43 6.09 5.33 -8.63
CA LEU A 43 5.74 5.04 -7.26
C LEU A 43 5.76 3.51 -7.06
N HIS A 44 6.77 3.04 -6.34
CA HIS A 44 7.01 1.63 -6.08
C HIS A 44 6.36 1.20 -4.76
N ILE A 45 5.29 0.40 -4.84
CA ILE A 45 4.53 -0.07 -3.68
C ILE A 45 4.83 -1.55 -3.45
N ALA A 46 5.46 -1.88 -2.33
CA ALA A 46 5.65 -3.28 -1.94
C ALA A 46 4.39 -3.84 -1.28
N VAL A 47 3.85 -4.94 -1.81
CA VAL A 47 2.78 -5.72 -1.18
C VAL A 47 3.39 -6.98 -0.57
N VAL A 48 3.34 -7.05 0.75
CA VAL A 48 4.00 -8.09 1.56
C VAL A 48 2.97 -8.78 2.46
N GLY A 49 3.25 -10.00 2.90
CA GLY A 49 2.33 -10.76 3.74
C GLY A 49 2.46 -12.28 3.59
N GLU A 50 1.92 -13.00 4.55
CA GLU A 50 2.01 -14.46 4.61
C GLU A 50 1.36 -15.14 3.38
N PRO A 51 1.81 -16.35 2.99
CA PRO A 51 1.11 -17.15 1.98
C PRO A 51 -0.38 -17.33 2.36
N GLY A 52 -1.27 -17.20 1.38
CA GLY A 52 -2.72 -17.29 1.62
C GLY A 52 -3.35 -16.08 2.33
N SER A 53 -2.60 -15.02 2.65
CA SER A 53 -3.15 -13.79 3.25
C SER A 53 -4.01 -12.97 2.29
N GLY A 54 -4.00 -13.28 1.00
CA GLY A 54 -4.79 -12.57 -0.01
C GLY A 54 -4.05 -11.45 -0.74
N LYS A 55 -2.70 -11.38 -0.66
CA LYS A 55 -1.87 -10.40 -1.40
C LYS A 55 -2.23 -10.29 -2.89
N SER A 56 -2.25 -11.41 -3.60
CA SER A 56 -2.51 -11.43 -5.04
C SER A 56 -3.94 -10.96 -5.36
N SER A 57 -4.92 -11.32 -4.52
CA SER A 57 -6.29 -10.79 -4.62
C SER A 57 -6.34 -9.28 -4.38
N PHE A 58 -5.57 -8.78 -3.42
CA PHE A 58 -5.45 -7.34 -3.13
C PHE A 58 -4.83 -6.59 -4.31
N ILE A 59 -3.72 -7.10 -4.88
CA ILE A 59 -3.09 -6.53 -6.07
C ILE A 59 -4.09 -6.48 -7.22
N ASN A 60 -4.79 -7.58 -7.51
CA ASN A 60 -5.79 -7.60 -8.58
C ASN A 60 -6.92 -6.59 -8.37
N ALA A 61 -7.41 -6.45 -7.14
CA ALA A 61 -8.42 -5.46 -6.80
C ALA A 61 -7.91 -4.03 -7.02
N MET A 62 -6.67 -3.72 -6.62
CA MET A 62 -6.04 -2.42 -6.86
C MET A 62 -5.83 -2.14 -8.35
N LEU A 63 -5.59 -3.17 -9.17
CA LEU A 63 -5.44 -3.05 -10.62
C LEU A 63 -6.78 -3.09 -11.38
N GLY A 64 -7.91 -3.30 -10.69
CA GLY A 64 -9.21 -3.50 -11.32
C GLY A 64 -9.31 -4.77 -12.17
N LEU A 65 -8.45 -5.76 -11.92
CA LEU A 65 -8.37 -7.01 -12.68
C LEU A 65 -9.23 -8.10 -12.03
N ARG A 66 -9.86 -8.91 -12.88
CA ARG A 66 -10.53 -10.14 -12.47
C ARG A 66 -9.49 -11.26 -12.34
N ALA A 67 -9.78 -12.27 -11.52
CA ALA A 67 -8.84 -13.37 -11.26
C ALA A 67 -8.52 -14.23 -12.50
N ASP A 68 -9.39 -14.19 -13.51
CA ASP A 68 -9.24 -14.86 -14.81
C ASP A 68 -8.55 -13.98 -15.88
N ASP A 69 -8.22 -12.73 -15.57
CA ASP A 69 -7.45 -11.88 -16.49
C ASP A 69 -6.00 -12.42 -16.61
N PRO A 70 -5.46 -12.58 -17.83
CA PRO A 70 -4.07 -13.04 -18.03
C PRO A 70 -3.00 -12.18 -17.33
N ARG A 71 -3.30 -10.92 -17.05
CA ARG A 71 -2.40 -9.97 -16.36
C ARG A 71 -2.54 -10.03 -14.84
N ALA A 72 -3.54 -10.76 -14.33
CA ALA A 72 -3.79 -10.87 -12.91
C ALA A 72 -2.61 -11.55 -12.19
N ALA A 73 -2.35 -11.09 -10.97
CA ALA A 73 -1.53 -11.80 -10.02
C ALA A 73 -2.16 -13.17 -9.73
N ALA A 74 -1.38 -14.23 -9.92
CA ALA A 74 -1.85 -15.59 -9.73
C ALA A 74 -2.30 -15.80 -8.28
N THR A 75 -3.53 -16.28 -8.09
CA THR A 75 -4.12 -16.54 -6.77
C THR A 75 -4.04 -18.04 -6.45
N GLY A 76 -3.49 -18.39 -5.28
CA GLY A 76 -3.31 -19.79 -4.88
C GLY A 76 -2.70 -19.94 -3.49
N ILE A 77 -2.85 -21.13 -2.89
CA ILE A 77 -2.28 -21.46 -1.56
C ILE A 77 -0.80 -21.84 -1.66
N GLN A 78 -0.38 -22.33 -2.82
CA GLN A 78 1.00 -22.70 -3.09
C GLN A 78 1.87 -21.42 -3.14
N MET A 79 3.08 -21.44 -2.56
CA MET A 79 4.04 -20.35 -2.71
C MET A 79 4.41 -20.23 -4.20
N THR A 80 3.66 -19.42 -4.93
CA THR A 80 3.76 -19.29 -6.39
C THR A 80 4.83 -18.31 -6.82
N THR A 81 5.35 -17.49 -5.91
CA THR A 81 6.31 -16.43 -6.22
C THR A 81 7.62 -16.69 -5.50
N VAL A 82 8.66 -17.08 -6.25
CA VAL A 82 10.05 -17.19 -5.76
C VAL A 82 10.84 -15.90 -6.08
N GLN A 83 10.31 -15.06 -6.97
CA GLN A 83 10.89 -13.80 -7.41
C GLN A 83 9.88 -12.67 -7.21
N VAL A 84 10.35 -11.46 -6.90
CA VAL A 84 9.48 -10.28 -6.83
C VAL A 84 8.91 -10.02 -8.23
N LYS A 85 7.60 -9.81 -8.33
CA LYS A 85 6.93 -9.49 -9.60
C LYS A 85 6.23 -8.15 -9.52
N ASP A 86 6.45 -7.31 -10.52
CA ASP A 86 5.81 -6.01 -10.66
C ASP A 86 4.50 -6.09 -11.45
N TYR A 87 3.60 -5.18 -11.10
CA TYR A 87 2.29 -5.02 -11.71
C TYR A 87 2.01 -3.52 -11.87
N PRO A 88 2.27 -2.93 -13.05
CA PRO A 88 1.96 -1.54 -13.32
C PRO A 88 0.45 -1.32 -13.42
N HIS A 89 -0.04 -0.22 -12.85
CA HIS A 89 -1.47 0.10 -12.87
C HIS A 89 -1.93 0.49 -14.28
N PRO A 90 -3.07 -0.05 -14.78
CA PRO A 90 -3.46 0.07 -16.19
C PRO A 90 -3.73 1.50 -16.65
N THR A 91 -4.20 2.38 -15.75
CA THR A 91 -4.47 3.79 -16.05
C THR A 91 -3.44 4.75 -15.44
N LEU A 92 -2.56 4.25 -14.56
CA LEU A 92 -1.56 5.04 -13.84
C LEU A 92 -0.22 4.30 -13.94
N PRO A 93 0.43 4.29 -15.11
CA PRO A 93 1.59 3.42 -15.35
C PRO A 93 2.78 3.70 -14.42
N GLN A 94 2.82 4.87 -13.79
CA GLN A 94 3.81 5.21 -12.76
C GLN A 94 3.53 4.54 -11.42
N VAL A 95 2.33 4.01 -11.16
CA VAL A 95 2.03 3.26 -9.93
C VAL A 95 2.33 1.79 -10.18
N ILE A 96 3.33 1.27 -9.49
CA ILE A 96 3.79 -0.12 -9.67
C ILE A 96 3.61 -0.87 -8.35
N LEU A 97 2.74 -1.88 -8.36
CA LEU A 97 2.59 -2.79 -7.22
C LEU A 97 3.54 -3.97 -7.37
N TRP A 98 4.28 -4.28 -6.31
CA TRP A 98 5.24 -5.38 -6.30
C TRP A 98 4.73 -6.49 -5.38
N ASP A 99 4.49 -7.68 -5.92
CA ASP A 99 4.20 -8.88 -5.13
C ASP A 99 5.52 -9.44 -4.60
N HIS A 100 5.76 -9.20 -3.31
CA HIS A 100 7.00 -9.61 -2.66
C HIS A 100 6.76 -10.91 -1.90
N PRO A 101 7.48 -12.01 -2.24
CA PRO A 101 7.42 -13.23 -1.45
C PRO A 101 8.07 -12.98 -0.09
N GLY A 102 7.34 -13.23 1.00
CA GLY A 102 7.75 -12.81 2.35
C GLY A 102 9.17 -13.24 2.77
N ARG A 103 9.72 -12.48 3.72
CA ARG A 103 11.00 -12.64 4.45
C ARG A 103 12.10 -13.37 3.66
N GLY A 104 12.69 -12.67 2.70
CA GLY A 104 13.91 -13.11 2.01
C GLY A 104 14.53 -11.99 1.18
N MET A 105 15.63 -11.41 1.69
CA MET A 105 16.72 -10.71 0.98
C MET A 105 16.41 -9.98 -0.33
N VAL A 106 15.45 -9.06 -0.33
CA VAL A 106 15.35 -8.06 -1.41
C VAL A 106 15.57 -6.69 -0.80
N ASP A 107 16.23 -5.83 -1.56
CA ASP A 107 16.51 -4.45 -1.18
C ASP A 107 15.19 -3.69 -0.96
N LEU A 108 14.78 -3.59 0.30
CA LEU A 108 13.61 -2.82 0.70
C LEU A 108 13.79 -1.33 0.42
N ASN A 109 15.02 -0.85 0.12
CA ASN A 109 15.25 0.55 -0.27
C ASN A 109 14.59 0.92 -1.60
N HIS A 110 14.29 -0.06 -2.46
CA HIS A 110 13.66 0.20 -3.76
C HIS A 110 12.21 0.73 -3.67
N PHE A 111 11.51 0.52 -2.55
CA PHE A 111 10.07 0.82 -2.43
C PHE A 111 9.78 2.14 -1.72
N ASP A 112 8.82 2.94 -2.20
CA ASP A 112 8.45 4.19 -1.55
C ASP A 112 7.62 3.96 -0.27
N PHE A 113 6.75 2.95 -0.28
CA PHE A 113 6.01 2.51 0.91
C PHE A 113 5.54 1.06 0.81
N PHE A 114 5.08 0.53 1.94
CA PHE A 114 4.72 -0.88 2.11
C PHE A 114 3.25 -1.08 2.43
N VAL A 115 2.64 -2.12 1.88
CA VAL A 115 1.31 -2.61 2.24
C VAL A 115 1.44 -4.04 2.77
N ILE A 116 1.25 -4.19 4.07
CA ILE A 116 1.30 -5.47 4.77
C ILE A 116 -0.10 -6.07 4.80
N VAL A 117 -0.29 -7.18 4.09
CA VAL A 117 -1.57 -7.86 3.93
C VAL A 117 -1.62 -9.10 4.83
N GLY A 118 -2.52 -9.09 5.80
CA GLY A 118 -2.74 -10.18 6.74
C GLY A 118 -4.20 -10.64 6.78
N SER A 119 -4.44 -11.95 6.76
CA SER A 119 -5.81 -12.51 6.88
C SER A 119 -6.26 -12.79 8.31
N GLN A 120 -5.38 -12.56 9.29
CA GLN A 120 -5.67 -12.74 10.72
C GLN A 120 -5.10 -11.54 11.49
N ARG A 121 -5.25 -11.57 12.82
CA ARG A 121 -4.65 -10.56 13.71
C ARG A 121 -3.16 -10.40 13.44
N PHE A 122 -2.65 -9.21 13.72
CA PHE A 122 -1.23 -8.91 13.71
C PHE A 122 -0.48 -9.92 14.60
N ARG A 123 0.69 -10.37 14.16
CA ARG A 123 1.52 -11.40 14.80
C ARG A 123 2.94 -10.88 14.89
N SER A 124 3.76 -11.47 15.75
CA SER A 124 5.18 -11.12 15.89
C SER A 124 5.97 -11.16 14.58
N THR A 125 5.57 -12.03 13.65
CA THR A 125 6.14 -12.11 12.29
C THR A 125 5.95 -10.83 11.48
N HIS A 126 4.89 -10.07 11.73
CA HIS A 126 4.66 -8.76 11.13
C HIS A 126 5.44 -7.65 11.85
N SER A 127 5.67 -7.80 13.16
CA SER A 127 6.38 -6.81 13.99
C SER A 127 7.83 -6.61 13.54
N ASP A 128 8.55 -7.68 13.19
CA ASP A 128 9.93 -7.61 12.69
C ASP A 128 10.03 -6.80 11.38
N LEU A 129 9.12 -7.07 10.44
CA LEU A 129 9.08 -6.37 9.15
C LEU A 129 8.70 -4.90 9.31
N VAL A 130 7.73 -4.61 10.18
CA VAL A 130 7.35 -3.22 10.50
C VAL A 130 8.53 -2.45 11.08
N ARG A 131 9.29 -3.09 12.00
CA ARG A 131 10.47 -2.46 12.61
C ARG A 131 11.54 -2.16 11.56
N GLU A 132 11.82 -3.08 10.66
CA GLU A 132 12.78 -2.86 9.56
C GLU A 132 12.34 -1.70 8.66
N ILE A 133 11.04 -1.62 8.32
CA ILE A 133 10.47 -0.51 7.54
C ILE A 133 10.61 0.83 8.28
N GLN A 134 10.36 0.85 9.58
CA GLN A 134 10.51 2.04 10.43
C GLN A 134 11.96 2.47 10.57
N ASP A 135 12.89 1.53 10.73
CA ASP A 135 14.33 1.80 10.82
C ASP A 135 14.87 2.43 9.51
N MET A 136 14.25 2.13 8.37
CA MET A 136 14.51 2.79 7.08
C MET A 136 13.80 4.15 6.92
N GLY A 137 12.99 4.57 7.89
CA GLY A 137 12.21 5.82 7.81
C GLY A 137 11.06 5.78 6.80
N LYS A 138 10.60 4.59 6.40
CA LYS A 138 9.57 4.41 5.38
C LYS A 138 8.19 4.20 6.00
N SER A 139 7.16 4.56 5.25
CA SER A 139 5.77 4.39 5.68
C SER A 139 5.23 3.01 5.30
N PHE A 140 4.28 2.52 6.11
CA PHE A 140 3.56 1.28 5.81
C PHE A 140 2.08 1.39 6.16
N TYR A 141 1.27 0.55 5.52
CA TYR A 141 -0.13 0.32 5.82
C TYR A 141 -0.35 -1.15 6.12
N PHE A 142 -1.18 -1.45 7.13
CA PHE A 142 -1.63 -2.81 7.39
C PHE A 142 -3.06 -2.98 6.86
N VAL A 143 -3.23 -3.93 5.94
CA VAL A 143 -4.52 -4.28 5.34
C VAL A 143 -4.94 -5.65 5.86
N ARG A 144 -6.01 -5.67 6.66
CA ARG A 144 -6.63 -6.92 7.09
C ARG A 144 -7.61 -7.41 6.03
N THR A 145 -7.38 -8.62 5.55
CA THR A 145 -8.28 -9.31 4.61
C THR A 145 -9.16 -10.32 5.34
N LYS A 146 -10.17 -10.85 4.63
CA LYS A 146 -11.05 -11.92 5.12
C LYS A 146 -11.86 -11.59 6.38
N ALA A 147 -12.18 -10.32 6.59
CA ALA A 147 -13.00 -9.87 7.73
C ALA A 147 -14.41 -10.51 7.73
N ASP A 148 -14.94 -10.87 6.56
CA ASP A 148 -16.16 -11.64 6.39
C ASP A 148 -16.09 -13.03 7.03
N LEU A 149 -14.95 -13.73 6.89
CA LEU A 149 -14.73 -15.01 7.54
C LEU A 149 -14.69 -14.86 9.06
N ASP A 150 -14.04 -13.83 9.58
CA ASP A 150 -13.98 -13.54 11.01
C ASP A 150 -15.38 -13.27 11.59
N LEU A 151 -16.20 -12.48 10.89
CA LEU A 151 -17.59 -12.24 11.26
C LEU A 151 -18.40 -13.54 11.26
N SER A 152 -18.24 -14.37 10.23
CA SER A 152 -18.94 -15.66 10.14
C SER A 152 -18.53 -16.62 11.26
N ALA A 153 -17.24 -16.64 11.63
CA ALA A 153 -16.72 -17.47 12.69
C ALA A 153 -17.25 -17.02 14.06
N ALA A 154 -17.23 -15.71 14.34
CA ALA A 154 -17.77 -15.15 15.57
C ALA A 154 -19.27 -15.47 15.74
N LYS A 155 -20.04 -15.34 14.64
CA LYS A 155 -21.47 -15.67 14.63
C LYS A 155 -21.75 -17.14 14.92
N ARG A 156 -20.89 -18.06 14.45
CA ARG A 156 -21.02 -19.50 14.69
C ARG A 156 -20.59 -19.90 16.11
N GLN A 157 -19.53 -19.31 16.63
CA GLN A 157 -18.95 -19.69 17.92
C GLN A 157 -19.72 -19.09 19.11
N GLN A 158 -20.23 -17.86 18.98
CA GLN A 158 -20.93 -17.16 20.05
C GLN A 158 -22.21 -16.49 19.51
N PRO A 159 -23.20 -17.26 19.06
CA PRO A 159 -24.41 -16.72 18.44
C PRO A 159 -25.23 -15.82 19.37
N SER A 160 -25.17 -16.04 20.69
CA SER A 160 -25.91 -15.26 21.70
C SER A 160 -25.25 -13.93 22.09
N ASP A 161 -23.93 -13.77 21.93
CA ASP A 161 -23.18 -12.52 22.20
C ASP A 161 -22.65 -11.89 20.89
N TYR A 162 -23.12 -12.38 19.74
CA TYR A 162 -22.69 -11.88 18.44
C TYR A 162 -23.20 -10.46 18.20
N SER A 163 -22.28 -9.56 17.93
CA SER A 163 -22.55 -8.21 17.43
C SER A 163 -21.49 -7.85 16.41
N GLU A 164 -21.90 -7.58 15.17
CA GLU A 164 -20.97 -7.24 14.09
C GLU A 164 -20.08 -6.04 14.47
N LYS A 165 -20.66 -5.03 15.12
CA LYS A 165 -19.92 -3.85 15.61
C LYS A 165 -18.87 -4.22 16.66
N LYS A 166 -19.19 -5.16 17.56
CA LYS A 166 -18.26 -5.63 18.60
C LYS A 166 -17.12 -6.43 17.97
N THR A 167 -17.45 -7.36 17.06
CA THR A 167 -16.47 -8.21 16.37
C THR A 167 -15.52 -7.41 15.48
N ARG A 168 -16.00 -6.37 14.78
CA ARG A 168 -15.14 -5.43 14.03
C ARG A 168 -14.18 -4.69 14.97
N LYS A 169 -14.68 -4.10 16.07
CA LYS A 169 -13.83 -3.37 17.04
C LYS A 169 -12.73 -4.23 17.68
N THR A 170 -13.04 -5.47 18.07
CA THR A 170 -12.02 -6.39 18.61
C THR A 170 -11.01 -6.82 17.54
N SER A 171 -11.42 -6.77 16.28
CA SER A 171 -10.59 -7.06 15.11
C SER A 171 -9.68 -5.90 14.72
N ASP A 172 -10.07 -4.67 15.03
CA ASP A 172 -9.30 -3.45 14.73
C ASP A 172 -8.18 -3.16 15.75
N LEU A 173 -8.08 -3.96 16.82
CA LEU A 173 -6.96 -3.92 17.76
C LEU A 173 -5.68 -4.46 17.08
N CYS A 174 -5.03 -3.60 16.28
CA CYS A 174 -3.63 -3.79 15.88
C CYS A 174 -2.75 -3.69 17.14
N GLU A 175 -1.64 -4.44 17.17
CA GLU A 175 -0.68 -4.35 18.27
C GLU A 175 -0.22 -2.89 18.49
N PRO A 176 0.24 -2.53 19.71
CA PRO A 176 0.81 -1.22 19.99
C PRO A 176 1.88 -0.80 18.96
N ALA A 177 2.65 -1.76 18.44
CA ALA A 177 3.65 -1.56 17.39
C ALA A 177 3.08 -0.92 16.10
N CYS A 178 1.81 -1.17 15.75
CA CYS A 178 1.16 -0.47 14.64
C CYS A 178 0.78 0.98 15.01
N ARG A 179 0.38 1.23 16.26
CA ARG A 179 -0.11 2.55 16.72
C ARG A 179 1.00 3.58 16.81
N ASP A 180 2.18 3.17 17.25
CA ASP A 180 3.31 4.09 17.37
C ASP A 180 3.90 4.47 16.00
N GLY A 181 3.62 3.66 14.96
CA GLY A 181 4.00 3.91 13.56
C GLY A 181 2.94 4.60 12.69
N LEU A 182 1.64 4.46 13.00
CA LEU A 182 0.56 5.18 12.34
C LEU A 182 0.44 6.60 12.93
N LYS A 183 1.32 7.51 12.50
CA LYS A 183 0.98 8.93 12.56
C LYS A 183 -0.04 9.20 11.44
N LEU A 184 -1.32 9.22 11.80
CA LEU A 184 -2.37 9.84 10.98
C LEU A 184 -2.18 11.37 10.98
#